data_AF-V4SFY4-F1
#
_entry.id   AF-V4SFY4-F1
#
_cell.length_a   1.000
_cell.length_b   1.000
_cell.length_c   1.000
_cell.angle_alpha   90.00
_cell.angle_beta   90.00
_cell.angle_gamma   90.00
#
_symmetry.space_group_name_H-M   'P 1'
#
loop_
_entity.id
_entity.type
_entity.pdbx_description
1 polymer ?
#
loop_
_entity_poly.entity_id
_entity_poly.type
_entity_poly.pdbx_seq_one_letter_code
_entity_poly.pdbx_strand_id
1 'polypeptide(L)'
;MYSLPSQAMRPLSLSPCLTRSSYLRFRILSSLSLPPIFHNSQTRLSFSKNYTRPHLFIRNCTSITAKPSSEFNRNRTQDAPDEKLRALRELFSRPGVNIDAYIIPSQDAHQSEFIAECYMRRAYISGFTGSAGTAVVTKDKAALWTDGRYFLQAEKQLSSSWILMRSGNHGVPTTFEWLNDVLAPGGRVGIDPFLFSSDAAEELKEAIAKKNHELVYLYDLNLVDVIWKESRPKPPNKPIRVHALKYAGLDVASKLSSLRSDLVDAGSSAIVISMLDEIAWLLNLRGSDVPHSPVMYAYLIVEMDRAKLFVDDSKVTPDVMDHLKNAGVELRPYNSILSEIKSLAAQGAQLWLDPSSVNAAIMNTYEIAIEKYLTSNNNKKSKTKMHTDTTGQSGGPAGVFRTSPIAFSKAVKNSAELEGMLNSHLRDAAALAQFWVWLEEEIHNGAKLTEVDVADKLLEFRSKQSGFLDTSFDTISGISTSEILITYLLAYLFPFEPDL
;
A
#
# COMPACT_ATOMS: atom_id res chain seq x y z
N MET A 1 13.11 18.84 -35.90
CA MET A 1 14.21 18.33 -35.03
C MET A 1 13.85 18.60 -33.58
N TYR A 2 14.53 17.94 -32.64
CA TYR A 2 14.21 17.90 -31.19
C TYR A 2 12.86 17.26 -30.86
N SER A 3 12.89 15.94 -30.74
CA SER A 3 11.86 15.11 -30.11
C SER A 3 12.03 15.10 -28.59
N LEU A 4 11.00 15.45 -27.84
CA LEU A 4 10.92 15.20 -26.40
C LEU A 4 10.43 13.76 -26.15
N PRO A 5 11.01 13.01 -25.19
CA PRO A 5 10.63 11.62 -24.95
C PRO A 5 9.35 11.51 -24.12
N SER A 6 8.39 10.73 -24.61
CA SER A 6 7.26 10.27 -23.79
C SER A 6 7.75 9.25 -22.76
N GLN A 7 7.48 9.49 -21.47
CA GLN A 7 7.67 8.49 -20.44
C GLN A 7 6.39 7.66 -20.27
N ALA A 8 6.36 6.52 -20.95
CA ALA A 8 5.51 5.41 -20.53
C ALA A 8 6.06 4.80 -19.23
N MET A 9 5.20 4.10 -18.48
CA MET A 9 5.55 3.38 -17.25
C MET A 9 6.82 2.54 -17.42
N ARG A 10 7.70 2.56 -16.41
CA ARG A 10 8.79 1.60 -16.26
C ARG A 10 8.67 0.88 -14.92
N PRO A 11 9.00 -0.43 -14.86
CA PRO A 11 9.01 -1.18 -13.61
C PRO A 11 10.18 -0.76 -12.72
N LEU A 12 10.11 -1.18 -11.45
CA LEU A 12 11.13 -1.02 -10.41
C LEU A 12 12.56 -1.19 -10.94
N SER A 13 13.34 -0.11 -10.92
CA SER A 13 14.77 -0.13 -11.26
C SER A 13 15.63 0.10 -10.02
N LEU A 14 16.31 -0.96 -9.57
CA LEU A 14 17.36 -0.87 -8.56
C LEU A 14 18.45 0.11 -9.02
N SER A 15 18.69 1.16 -8.24
CA SER A 15 19.75 2.14 -8.50
C SER A 15 21.03 1.78 -7.71
N PRO A 16 22.11 1.32 -8.35
CA PRO A 16 23.36 1.02 -7.65
C PRO A 16 24.09 2.32 -7.27
N CYS A 17 24.30 2.54 -5.97
CA CYS A 17 25.08 3.70 -5.49
C CYS A 17 26.57 3.50 -5.80
N LEU A 18 27.13 4.32 -6.69
CA LEU A 18 28.52 4.20 -7.16
C LEU A 18 29.53 4.89 -6.22
N THR A 19 30.04 4.15 -5.25
CA THR A 19 31.26 4.55 -4.50
C THR A 19 32.53 4.18 -5.29
N ARG A 20 33.42 5.16 -5.52
CA ARG A 20 34.73 4.95 -6.16
C ARG A 20 35.63 4.01 -5.34
N SER A 21 36.28 3.05 -6.01
CA SER A 21 37.67 2.68 -5.66
C SER A 21 38.44 2.02 -6.81
N SER A 22 39.77 2.18 -6.76
CA SER A 22 40.86 1.40 -7.38
C SER A 22 40.61 0.60 -8.68
N TYR A 23 41.30 1.02 -9.76
CA TYR A 23 41.57 0.18 -10.93
C TYR A 23 42.41 -1.07 -10.58
N LEU A 24 42.10 -2.21 -11.18
CA LEU A 24 43.11 -3.15 -11.65
C LEU A 24 42.73 -3.70 -13.03
N ARG A 25 43.72 -3.92 -13.91
CA ARG A 25 43.51 -4.41 -15.29
C ARG A 25 43.89 -5.89 -15.36
N PHE A 26 43.08 -6.69 -16.04
CA PHE A 26 43.56 -7.89 -16.72
C PHE A 26 43.05 -7.93 -18.17
N ARG A 27 43.93 -8.35 -19.08
CA ARG A 27 43.63 -8.58 -20.50
C ARG A 27 43.48 -10.07 -20.74
N ILE A 28 42.46 -10.47 -21.49
CA ILE A 28 42.49 -11.69 -22.32
C ILE A 28 42.10 -11.28 -23.74
N LEU A 29 42.58 -12.00 -24.74
CA LEU A 29 42.60 -11.60 -26.15
C LEU A 29 41.40 -12.11 -26.95
N SER A 30 41.25 -11.50 -28.13
CA SER A 30 40.59 -12.04 -29.33
C SER A 30 41.08 -13.48 -29.68
N SER A 31 40.44 -14.26 -30.55
CA SER A 31 39.65 -13.88 -31.74
C SER A 31 38.76 -15.03 -32.25
N LEU A 32 37.80 -14.71 -33.13
CA LEU A 32 37.55 -15.38 -34.44
C LEU A 32 36.47 -14.60 -35.23
N SER A 33 36.44 -14.71 -36.56
CA SER A 33 35.67 -13.78 -37.42
C SER A 33 35.48 -14.26 -38.87
N LEU A 34 34.51 -13.65 -39.57
CA LEU A 34 34.23 -13.67 -41.03
C LEU A 34 33.58 -14.96 -41.60
N PRO A 35 32.91 -14.91 -42.78
CA PRO A 35 32.37 -13.75 -43.54
C PRO A 35 30.86 -13.88 -43.91
N PRO A 36 30.19 -12.80 -44.39
CA PRO A 36 28.84 -12.84 -44.95
C PRO A 36 28.83 -13.08 -46.48
N ILE A 37 27.68 -13.48 -47.03
CA ILE A 37 27.42 -13.51 -48.48
C ILE A 37 26.16 -12.69 -48.78
N PHE A 38 26.31 -11.66 -49.62
CA PHE A 38 25.20 -10.99 -50.32
C PHE A 38 25.04 -11.62 -51.71
N HIS A 39 23.80 -11.66 -52.22
CA HIS A 39 23.59 -11.77 -53.66
C HIS A 39 22.50 -10.80 -54.13
N ASN A 40 22.83 -10.01 -55.16
CA ASN A 40 21.89 -9.14 -55.83
C ASN A 40 21.00 -9.94 -56.79
N SER A 41 19.73 -9.57 -56.87
CA SER A 41 18.92 -9.72 -58.09
C SER A 41 17.95 -8.54 -58.20
N GLN A 42 17.91 -7.91 -59.38
CA GLN A 42 16.98 -6.82 -59.68
C GLN A 42 15.92 -7.33 -60.65
N THR A 43 14.64 -7.17 -60.31
CA THR A 43 13.54 -7.26 -61.28
C THR A 43 12.62 -6.06 -61.09
N ARG A 44 12.51 -5.22 -62.13
CA ARG A 44 11.54 -4.12 -62.16
C ARG A 44 10.19 -4.66 -62.62
N LEU A 45 9.13 -4.38 -61.86
CA LEU A 45 7.76 -4.39 -62.35
C LEU A 45 7.13 -3.03 -62.05
N SER A 46 6.90 -2.25 -63.10
CA SER A 46 6.27 -0.94 -63.03
C SER A 46 4.79 -1.05 -63.40
N PHE A 47 3.90 -0.70 -62.47
CA PHE A 47 2.52 -0.39 -62.80
C PHE A 47 2.11 0.96 -62.20
N SER A 48 1.61 1.84 -63.06
CA SER A 48 1.09 3.14 -62.66
C SER A 48 -0.34 3.00 -62.15
N LYS A 49 -0.68 3.75 -61.09
CA LYS A 49 -2.04 4.24 -60.82
C LYS A 49 -1.99 5.51 -59.98
N ASN A 50 -2.71 6.53 -60.42
CA ASN A 50 -2.71 7.85 -59.79
C ASN A 50 -3.50 7.82 -58.48
N TYR A 51 -3.01 8.50 -57.45
CA TYR A 51 -3.84 9.09 -56.40
C TYR A 51 -3.33 10.49 -56.04
N THR A 52 -4.25 11.45 -56.01
CA THR A 52 -4.00 12.85 -55.68
C THR A 52 -3.79 13.04 -54.18
N ARG A 53 -2.82 13.88 -53.79
CA ARG A 53 -2.66 14.32 -52.39
C ARG A 53 -3.68 15.43 -52.08
N PRO A 54 -4.58 15.27 -51.10
CA PRO A 54 -5.26 16.41 -50.51
C PRO A 54 -4.28 17.17 -49.60
N HIS A 55 -4.17 18.49 -49.78
CA HIS A 55 -3.50 19.35 -48.80
C HIS A 55 -4.41 19.56 -47.59
N LEU A 56 -4.18 18.81 -46.51
CA LEU A 56 -4.82 19.07 -45.23
C LEU A 56 -4.14 20.26 -44.54
N PHE A 57 -4.88 21.35 -44.37
CA PHE A 57 -4.47 22.48 -43.53
C PHE A 57 -4.40 22.04 -42.07
N ILE A 58 -3.23 22.14 -41.45
CA ILE A 58 -3.10 21.99 -40.00
C ILE A 58 -3.72 23.24 -39.35
N ARG A 59 -4.92 23.08 -38.82
CA ARG A 59 -5.53 24.07 -37.93
C ARG A 59 -4.91 23.89 -36.54
N ASN A 60 -4.30 24.93 -35.98
CA ASN A 60 -3.82 24.92 -34.60
C ASN A 60 -5.03 24.86 -33.65
N CYS A 61 -5.38 23.67 -33.19
CA CYS A 61 -6.35 23.49 -32.11
C CYS A 61 -5.67 23.77 -30.77
N THR A 62 -6.15 24.77 -30.05
CA THR A 62 -5.73 25.10 -28.69
C THR A 62 -6.11 23.99 -27.70
N SER A 63 -5.23 23.71 -26.74
CA SER A 63 -5.42 22.96 -25.49
C SER A 63 -6.73 22.15 -25.35
N ILE A 64 -6.64 20.83 -25.54
CA ILE A 64 -7.70 19.90 -25.13
C ILE A 64 -7.60 19.70 -23.62
N THR A 65 -8.17 20.61 -22.84
CA THR A 65 -8.35 20.42 -21.40
C THR A 65 -9.48 19.42 -21.16
N ALA A 66 -9.18 18.30 -20.51
CA ALA A 66 -10.18 17.30 -20.17
C ALA A 66 -11.19 17.88 -19.17
N LYS A 67 -12.47 17.97 -19.56
CA LYS A 67 -13.55 18.44 -18.69
C LYS A 67 -14.00 17.32 -17.74
N PRO A 68 -14.24 17.60 -16.44
CA PRO A 68 -14.77 16.61 -15.51
C PRO A 68 -16.11 16.04 -15.98
N SER A 69 -16.41 14.77 -15.66
CA SER A 69 -17.65 14.11 -16.08
C SER A 69 -18.93 14.78 -15.55
N SER A 70 -18.82 15.58 -14.49
CA SER A 70 -19.90 16.43 -13.97
C SER A 70 -20.38 17.50 -14.97
N GLU A 71 -19.54 17.95 -15.93
CA GLU A 71 -19.99 18.88 -16.98
C GLU A 71 -20.90 18.22 -18.02
N PHE A 72 -20.80 16.89 -18.22
CA PHE A 72 -21.58 16.16 -19.21
C PHE A 72 -23.00 15.80 -18.74
N ASN A 73 -23.24 15.77 -17.42
CA ASN A 73 -24.51 15.36 -16.82
C ASN A 73 -25.36 16.56 -16.32
N ARG A 74 -25.74 17.48 -17.22
CA ARG A 74 -26.61 18.63 -16.89
C ARG A 74 -28.05 18.29 -16.50
N ASN A 75 -28.48 17.03 -16.61
CA ASN A 75 -29.86 16.58 -16.42
C ASN A 75 -30.07 15.62 -15.22
N ARG A 76 -29.16 15.56 -14.24
CA ARG A 76 -29.56 15.06 -12.90
C ARG A 76 -30.33 16.17 -12.17
N THR A 77 -31.39 15.78 -11.47
CA THR A 77 -32.16 16.64 -10.55
C THR A 77 -31.22 17.26 -9.50
N GLN A 78 -31.63 18.37 -8.88
CA GLN A 78 -30.94 18.82 -7.66
C GLN A 78 -31.16 17.79 -6.55
N ASP A 79 -30.18 16.90 -6.37
CA ASP A 79 -30.13 15.98 -5.24
C ASP A 79 -30.08 16.80 -3.93
N ALA A 80 -30.61 16.23 -2.85
CA ALA A 80 -30.47 16.82 -1.52
C ALA A 80 -28.98 16.98 -1.15
N PRO A 81 -28.59 18.05 -0.43
CA PRO A 81 -27.19 18.27 -0.07
C PRO A 81 -26.63 17.09 0.72
N ASP A 82 -25.44 16.61 0.31
CA ASP A 82 -24.78 15.46 0.93
C ASP A 82 -24.48 15.75 2.41
N GLU A 83 -25.27 15.12 3.28
CA GLU A 83 -25.23 15.33 4.73
C GLU A 83 -23.88 14.91 5.34
N LYS A 84 -23.19 13.92 4.75
CA LYS A 84 -21.87 13.48 5.23
C LYS A 84 -20.81 14.51 4.88
N LEU A 85 -20.85 15.06 3.65
CA LEU A 85 -19.99 16.17 3.25
C LEU A 85 -20.27 17.45 4.07
N ARG A 86 -21.53 17.75 4.39
CA ARG A 86 -21.90 18.86 5.28
C ARG A 86 -21.29 18.67 6.67
N ALA A 87 -21.58 17.53 7.31
CA ALA A 87 -21.10 17.21 8.65
C ALA A 87 -19.56 17.16 8.74
N LEU A 88 -18.86 16.70 7.69
CA LEU A 88 -17.40 16.72 7.60
C LEU A 88 -16.84 18.14 7.52
N ARG A 89 -17.43 19.01 6.70
CA ARG A 89 -16.99 20.42 6.55
C ARG A 89 -17.20 21.24 7.82
N GLU A 90 -18.25 20.94 8.60
CA GLU A 90 -18.46 21.52 9.94
C GLU A 90 -17.33 21.18 10.93
N LEU A 91 -16.50 20.16 10.66
CA LEU A 91 -15.31 19.83 11.47
C LEU A 91 -14.10 20.71 11.14
N PHE A 92 -13.99 21.20 9.90
CA PHE A 92 -12.78 21.85 9.40
C PHE A 92 -12.42 23.12 10.19
N SER A 93 -13.44 23.85 10.66
CA SER A 93 -13.29 25.08 11.45
C SER A 93 -13.22 24.84 12.96
N ARG A 94 -13.18 23.59 13.44
CA ARG A 94 -13.09 23.32 14.88
C ARG A 94 -11.70 23.70 15.44
N PRO A 95 -11.62 24.19 16.69
CA PRO A 95 -10.34 24.33 17.39
C PRO A 95 -9.55 23.01 17.38
N GLY A 96 -8.24 23.09 17.14
CA GLY A 96 -7.37 21.93 16.97
C GLY A 96 -7.35 21.33 15.54
N VAL A 97 -8.35 21.60 14.70
CA VAL A 97 -8.38 21.18 13.29
C VAL A 97 -7.91 22.31 12.38
N ASN A 98 -8.76 23.32 12.18
CA ASN A 98 -8.51 24.51 11.35
C ASN A 98 -7.89 24.22 9.96
N ILE A 99 -8.62 23.53 9.09
CA ILE A 99 -8.17 23.15 7.72
C ILE A 99 -9.08 23.73 6.62
N ASP A 100 -8.61 23.69 5.37
CA ASP A 100 -9.33 24.08 4.15
C ASP A 100 -9.70 22.87 3.28
N ALA A 101 -8.87 21.83 3.33
CA ALA A 101 -9.09 20.53 2.68
C ALA A 101 -8.75 19.36 3.61
N TYR A 102 -9.35 18.21 3.38
CA TYR A 102 -9.01 16.94 4.04
C TYR A 102 -8.90 15.82 3.01
N ILE A 103 -7.83 15.00 3.09
CA ILE A 103 -7.60 13.86 2.21
C ILE A 103 -7.95 12.56 2.95
N ILE A 104 -8.71 11.70 2.28
CA ILE A 104 -9.22 10.43 2.79
C ILE A 104 -8.77 9.32 1.80
N PRO A 105 -7.63 8.66 2.06
CA PRO A 105 -7.11 7.58 1.24
C PRO A 105 -7.92 6.28 1.43
N SER A 106 -7.54 5.21 0.72
CA SER A 106 -8.13 3.87 0.92
C SER A 106 -7.40 3.05 1.99
N GLN A 107 -6.15 3.39 2.25
CA GLN A 107 -5.23 2.65 3.10
C GLN A 107 -5.60 2.77 4.59
N ASP A 108 -5.26 1.75 5.35
CA ASP A 108 -5.29 1.76 6.81
C ASP A 108 -3.93 2.20 7.40
N ALA A 109 -3.75 2.02 8.70
CA ALA A 109 -2.54 2.43 9.43
C ALA A 109 -1.28 1.60 9.11
N HIS A 110 -1.41 0.56 8.28
CA HIS A 110 -0.36 -0.42 7.94
C HIS A 110 -0.19 -0.57 6.41
N GLN A 111 -0.76 0.34 5.64
CA GLN A 111 -0.63 0.41 4.18
C GLN A 111 -1.17 -0.85 3.47
N SER A 112 -2.11 -1.56 4.10
CA SER A 112 -2.74 -2.79 3.58
C SER A 112 -3.48 -2.57 2.24
N GLU A 113 -3.44 -3.56 1.34
CA GLU A 113 -4.18 -3.53 0.06
C GLU A 113 -5.68 -3.74 0.26
N PHE A 114 -6.05 -4.77 1.03
CA PHE A 114 -7.40 -4.95 1.58
C PHE A 114 -7.44 -4.36 3.00
N ILE A 115 -8.62 -3.91 3.44
CA ILE A 115 -8.80 -3.27 4.75
C ILE A 115 -10.08 -3.78 5.42
N ALA A 116 -10.09 -3.83 6.75
CA ALA A 116 -11.31 -4.16 7.49
C ALA A 116 -12.39 -3.07 7.31
N GLU A 117 -13.68 -3.45 7.41
CA GLU A 117 -14.82 -2.54 7.22
C GLU A 117 -14.72 -1.25 8.06
N CYS A 118 -14.24 -1.37 9.29
CA CYS A 118 -14.04 -0.26 10.22
C CYS A 118 -13.05 0.81 9.73
N TYR A 119 -12.23 0.52 8.71
CA TYR A 119 -11.30 1.45 8.09
C TYR A 119 -11.75 1.93 6.71
N MET A 120 -12.89 1.47 6.17
CA MET A 120 -13.42 1.83 4.84
C MET A 120 -14.00 3.27 4.76
N ARG A 121 -13.33 4.22 5.40
CA ARG A 121 -13.70 5.64 5.53
C ARG A 121 -13.98 6.31 4.18
N ARG A 122 -13.16 6.01 3.16
CA ARG A 122 -13.33 6.51 1.79
C ARG A 122 -14.61 5.98 1.12
N ALA A 123 -15.00 4.73 1.39
CA ALA A 123 -16.28 4.20 0.93
C ALA A 123 -17.46 4.78 1.74
N TYR A 124 -17.31 4.92 3.06
CA TYR A 124 -18.35 5.54 3.90
C TYR A 124 -18.64 6.99 3.48
N ILE A 125 -17.62 7.83 3.26
CA ILE A 125 -17.82 9.26 2.93
C ILE A 125 -18.42 9.47 1.54
N SER A 126 -18.05 8.64 0.54
CA SER A 126 -18.36 8.88 -0.88
C SER A 126 -19.41 7.94 -1.48
N GLY A 127 -19.67 6.79 -0.85
CA GLY A 127 -20.47 5.70 -1.43
C GLY A 127 -19.73 4.81 -2.43
N PHE A 128 -18.50 5.16 -2.86
CA PHE A 128 -17.73 4.38 -3.82
C PHE A 128 -16.93 3.25 -3.16
N THR A 129 -17.19 2.00 -3.56
CA THR A 129 -16.74 0.77 -2.89
C THR A 129 -15.65 -0.03 -3.62
N GLY A 130 -15.06 0.45 -4.73
CA GLY A 130 -13.91 -0.22 -5.37
C GLY A 130 -12.70 -0.24 -4.42
N SER A 131 -11.73 -1.14 -4.58
CA SER A 131 -10.63 -1.26 -3.59
C SER A 131 -9.66 -0.06 -3.59
N ALA A 132 -9.38 0.53 -4.76
CA ALA A 132 -8.45 1.66 -4.88
C ALA A 132 -9.15 3.02 -5.08
N GLY A 133 -8.65 4.05 -4.40
CA GLY A 133 -8.99 5.45 -4.66
C GLY A 133 -8.64 6.42 -3.53
N THR A 134 -8.70 7.71 -3.81
CA THR A 134 -8.44 8.80 -2.85
C THR A 134 -9.52 9.85 -2.95
N ALA A 135 -10.23 10.10 -1.85
CA ALA A 135 -11.18 11.19 -1.75
C ALA A 135 -10.50 12.45 -1.20
N VAL A 136 -10.84 13.62 -1.75
CA VAL A 136 -10.40 14.93 -1.25
C VAL A 136 -11.65 15.80 -1.09
N VAL A 137 -11.83 16.37 0.09
CA VAL A 137 -12.96 17.26 0.40
C VAL A 137 -12.40 18.62 0.80
N THR A 138 -12.85 19.68 0.10
CA THR A 138 -12.59 21.07 0.49
C THR A 138 -13.84 21.67 1.15
N LYS A 139 -13.74 22.91 1.63
CA LYS A 139 -14.88 23.70 2.13
C LYS A 139 -16.07 23.80 1.14
N ASP A 140 -15.82 23.70 -0.16
CA ASP A 140 -16.82 23.87 -1.23
C ASP A 140 -17.00 22.63 -2.15
N LYS A 141 -15.93 21.91 -2.48
CA LYS A 141 -15.89 20.79 -3.45
C LYS A 141 -15.64 19.44 -2.77
N ALA A 142 -15.94 18.37 -3.48
CA ALA A 142 -15.52 17.01 -3.15
C ALA A 142 -15.11 16.30 -4.44
N ALA A 143 -13.97 15.64 -4.45
CA ALA A 143 -13.42 14.96 -5.62
C ALA A 143 -12.86 13.59 -5.22
N LEU A 144 -12.94 12.62 -6.14
CA LEU A 144 -12.46 11.26 -5.90
C LEU A 144 -11.64 10.76 -7.08
N TRP A 145 -10.39 10.41 -6.81
CA TRP A 145 -9.48 9.76 -7.74
C TRP A 145 -9.62 8.25 -7.64
N THR A 146 -9.68 7.57 -8.78
CA THR A 146 -9.59 6.10 -8.89
C THR A 146 -9.03 5.74 -10.26
N ASP A 147 -8.51 4.52 -10.40
CA ASP A 147 -7.92 4.02 -11.64
C ASP A 147 -8.96 3.38 -12.60
N GLY A 148 -8.47 2.99 -13.78
CA GLY A 148 -9.30 2.48 -14.89
C GLY A 148 -10.18 1.28 -14.56
N ARG A 149 -9.83 0.44 -13.57
CA ARG A 149 -10.65 -0.70 -13.12
C ARG A 149 -12.03 -0.26 -12.64
N TYR A 150 -12.12 0.92 -12.04
CA TYR A 150 -13.30 1.33 -11.26
C TYR A 150 -14.06 2.54 -11.84
N PHE A 151 -13.65 3.09 -12.99
CA PHE A 151 -14.31 4.25 -13.60
C PHE A 151 -15.84 4.09 -13.72
N LEU A 152 -16.31 2.96 -14.26
CA LEU A 152 -17.74 2.70 -14.48
C LEU A 152 -18.50 2.38 -13.17
N GLN A 153 -17.80 1.89 -12.15
CA GLN A 153 -18.36 1.68 -10.81
C GLN A 153 -18.54 3.02 -10.10
N ALA A 154 -17.53 3.89 -10.15
CA ALA A 154 -17.58 5.21 -9.54
C ALA A 154 -18.69 6.10 -10.15
N GLU A 155 -18.90 6.07 -11.47
CA GLU A 155 -20.01 6.82 -12.11
C GLU A 155 -21.40 6.32 -11.71
N LYS A 156 -21.52 5.04 -11.33
CA LYS A 156 -22.78 4.46 -10.81
C LYS A 156 -22.99 4.76 -9.33
N GLN A 157 -21.92 4.73 -8.52
CA GLN A 157 -21.99 4.83 -7.06
C GLN A 157 -21.90 6.26 -6.51
N LEU A 158 -21.24 7.19 -7.21
CA LEU A 158 -21.07 8.57 -6.73
C LEU A 158 -22.35 9.42 -6.92
N SER A 159 -22.68 10.19 -5.88
CA SER A 159 -23.72 11.22 -5.93
C SER A 159 -23.26 12.43 -6.77
N SER A 160 -24.20 13.29 -7.18
CA SER A 160 -23.90 14.52 -7.92
C SER A 160 -22.99 15.52 -7.16
N SER A 161 -22.80 15.33 -5.85
CA SER A 161 -21.90 16.16 -5.03
C SER A 161 -20.40 15.83 -5.21
N TRP A 162 -20.06 14.75 -5.93
CA TRP A 162 -18.68 14.28 -6.11
C TRP A 162 -18.17 14.46 -7.55
N ILE A 163 -16.96 14.98 -7.69
CA ILE A 163 -16.24 15.07 -8.95
C ILE A 163 -15.38 13.80 -9.14
N LEU A 164 -15.74 12.96 -10.11
CA LEU A 164 -14.91 11.79 -10.46
C LEU A 164 -13.67 12.22 -11.24
N MET A 165 -12.50 11.93 -10.68
CA MET A 165 -11.20 12.11 -11.29
C MET A 165 -10.68 10.76 -11.81
N ARG A 166 -10.63 10.61 -13.13
CA ARG A 166 -10.23 9.38 -13.82
C ARG A 166 -8.71 9.29 -13.91
N SER A 167 -8.05 8.78 -12.87
CA SER A 167 -6.58 8.73 -12.76
C SER A 167 -5.94 8.01 -13.95
N GLY A 168 -4.82 8.55 -14.45
CA GLY A 168 -4.09 8.03 -15.61
C GLY A 168 -4.61 8.52 -16.97
N ASN A 169 -5.80 9.12 -17.04
CA ASN A 169 -6.27 9.77 -18.27
C ASN A 169 -5.54 11.09 -18.50
N HIS A 170 -5.21 11.39 -19.76
CA HIS A 170 -4.55 12.64 -20.13
C HIS A 170 -5.39 13.87 -19.76
N GLY A 171 -4.76 14.84 -19.10
CA GLY A 171 -5.41 16.09 -18.67
C GLY A 171 -6.22 16.00 -17.36
N VAL A 172 -6.23 14.85 -16.68
CA VAL A 172 -6.72 14.74 -15.29
C VAL A 172 -5.57 15.09 -14.34
N PRO A 173 -5.72 16.11 -13.46
CA PRO A 173 -4.66 16.49 -12.52
C PRO A 173 -4.47 15.45 -11.41
N THR A 174 -3.30 15.45 -10.78
CA THR A 174 -3.09 14.73 -9.50
C THR A 174 -3.90 15.37 -8.36
N THR A 175 -3.95 14.69 -7.21
CA THR A 175 -4.56 15.23 -5.98
C THR A 175 -3.92 16.54 -5.55
N PHE A 176 -2.58 16.62 -5.58
CA PHE A 176 -1.84 17.84 -5.20
C PHE A 176 -1.94 18.95 -6.25
N GLU A 177 -1.97 18.62 -7.55
CA GLU A 177 -2.20 19.60 -8.61
C GLU A 177 -3.59 20.24 -8.49
N TRP A 178 -4.63 19.43 -8.25
CA TRP A 178 -5.98 19.94 -8.04
C TRP A 178 -6.09 20.78 -6.77
N LEU A 179 -5.49 20.35 -5.64
CA LEU A 179 -5.43 21.15 -4.41
C LEU A 179 -4.76 22.51 -4.65
N ASN A 180 -3.63 22.51 -5.36
CA ASN A 180 -2.87 23.71 -5.75
C ASN A 180 -3.67 24.69 -6.64
N ASP A 181 -4.75 24.25 -7.28
CA ASP A 181 -5.60 25.07 -8.15
C ASP A 181 -6.97 25.43 -7.54
N VAL A 182 -7.48 24.67 -6.55
CA VAL A 182 -8.76 24.97 -5.89
C VAL A 182 -8.63 25.68 -4.54
N LEU A 183 -7.47 25.66 -3.89
CA LEU A 183 -7.23 26.33 -2.61
C LEU A 183 -6.66 27.74 -2.79
N ALA A 184 -7.00 28.63 -1.86
CA ALA A 184 -6.34 29.94 -1.75
C ALA A 184 -4.89 29.75 -1.24
N PRO A 185 -3.92 30.60 -1.65
CA PRO A 185 -2.57 30.59 -1.10
C PRO A 185 -2.58 30.70 0.44
N GLY A 186 -1.77 29.91 1.13
CA GLY A 186 -1.85 29.74 2.59
C GLY A 186 -2.86 28.68 3.07
N GLY A 187 -3.63 28.08 2.15
CA GLY A 187 -4.62 27.04 2.48
C GLY A 187 -4.00 25.81 3.17
N ARG A 188 -4.71 25.25 4.14
CA ARG A 188 -4.23 24.18 5.03
C ARG A 188 -4.87 22.85 4.66
N VAL A 189 -4.04 21.84 4.36
CA VAL A 189 -4.47 20.49 3.95
C VAL A 189 -4.30 19.53 5.12
N GLY A 190 -5.40 19.02 5.66
CA GLY A 190 -5.39 18.02 6.72
C GLY A 190 -5.23 16.58 6.20
N ILE A 191 -4.46 15.76 6.91
CA ILE A 191 -4.45 14.31 6.76
C ILE A 191 -4.51 13.63 8.14
N ASP A 192 -5.03 12.40 8.18
CA ASP A 192 -4.74 11.44 9.25
C ASP A 192 -3.34 10.86 8.97
N PRO A 193 -2.32 11.14 9.81
CA PRO A 193 -0.93 10.80 9.53
C PRO A 193 -0.64 9.28 9.62
N PHE A 194 -1.57 8.46 10.12
CA PHE A 194 -1.41 7.01 10.12
C PHE A 194 -1.67 6.38 8.73
N LEU A 195 -2.50 7.02 7.89
CA LEU A 195 -3.00 6.42 6.64
C LEU A 195 -2.09 6.67 5.41
N PHE A 196 -0.97 7.34 5.63
CA PHE A 196 0.03 7.66 4.60
C PHE A 196 1.38 7.12 5.04
N SER A 197 2.11 6.46 4.12
CA SER A 197 3.53 6.20 4.29
C SER A 197 4.30 7.51 4.43
N SER A 198 5.46 7.45 5.08
CA SER A 198 6.27 8.64 5.35
C SER A 198 6.74 9.34 4.08
N ASP A 199 7.04 8.58 3.02
CA ASP A 199 7.44 9.14 1.72
C ASP A 199 6.29 9.84 1.00
N ALA A 200 5.09 9.24 0.96
CA ALA A 200 3.90 9.84 0.34
C ALA A 200 3.41 11.09 1.07
N ALA A 201 3.57 11.15 2.40
CA ALA A 201 3.28 12.36 3.18
C ALA A 201 4.27 13.49 2.88
N GLU A 202 5.56 13.19 2.71
CA GLU A 202 6.57 14.19 2.37
C GLU A 202 6.46 14.64 0.91
N GLU A 203 6.18 13.75 -0.05
CA GLU A 203 5.88 14.12 -1.44
C GLU A 203 4.68 15.08 -1.50
N LEU A 204 3.60 14.78 -0.76
CA LEU A 204 2.43 15.65 -0.65
C LEU A 204 2.82 17.02 -0.07
N LYS A 205 3.62 17.04 1.00
CA LYS A 205 4.12 18.26 1.66
C LYS A 205 4.93 19.14 0.71
N GLU A 206 5.92 18.57 0.01
CA GLU A 206 6.68 19.28 -1.03
C GLU A 206 5.80 19.74 -2.20
N ALA A 207 4.81 18.94 -2.59
CA ALA A 207 3.96 19.23 -3.74
C ALA A 207 2.98 20.39 -3.51
N ILE A 208 2.42 20.53 -2.30
CA ILE A 208 1.49 21.62 -1.96
C ILE A 208 2.22 22.89 -1.48
N ALA A 209 3.43 22.75 -0.91
CA ALA A 209 4.28 23.90 -0.54
C ALA A 209 4.59 24.82 -1.75
N LYS A 210 4.55 24.29 -2.98
CA LYS A 210 4.73 25.03 -4.25
C LYS A 210 3.68 26.14 -4.49
N LYS A 211 2.55 26.15 -3.75
CA LYS A 211 1.55 27.24 -3.72
C LYS A 211 1.42 27.90 -2.33
N ASN A 212 2.42 27.71 -1.46
CA ASN A 212 2.41 28.10 -0.05
C ASN A 212 1.25 27.47 0.77
N HIS A 213 0.88 26.22 0.49
CA HIS A 213 -0.05 25.47 1.34
C HIS A 213 0.69 24.74 2.48
N GLU A 214 -0.01 24.50 3.59
CA GLU A 214 0.51 23.80 4.77
C GLU A 214 -0.08 22.38 4.85
N LEU A 215 0.75 21.37 5.13
CA LEU A 215 0.28 20.02 5.47
C LEU A 215 0.08 19.91 6.99
N VAL A 216 -1.11 19.48 7.43
CA VAL A 216 -1.51 19.43 8.84
C VAL A 216 -1.82 17.99 9.24
N TYR A 217 -1.07 17.47 10.22
CA TYR A 217 -1.26 16.12 10.75
C TYR A 217 -2.27 16.11 11.91
N LEU A 218 -3.40 15.43 11.69
CA LEU A 218 -4.47 15.29 12.69
C LEU A 218 -4.30 13.98 13.48
N TYR A 219 -3.48 14.02 14.53
CA TYR A 219 -3.10 12.85 15.33
C TYR A 219 -4.22 12.27 16.20
N ASP A 220 -4.99 13.11 16.87
CA ASP A 220 -5.85 12.65 17.97
C ASP A 220 -7.08 11.88 17.49
N LEU A 221 -7.59 12.18 16.29
CA LEU A 221 -8.83 11.59 15.77
C LEU A 221 -9.03 11.83 14.26
N ASN A 222 -9.47 10.80 13.52
CA ASN A 222 -9.81 10.90 12.10
C ASN A 222 -11.19 11.55 11.89
N LEU A 223 -11.27 12.60 11.06
CA LEU A 223 -12.49 13.38 10.86
C LEU A 223 -13.70 12.58 10.32
N VAL A 224 -13.47 11.49 9.57
CA VAL A 224 -14.56 10.63 9.11
C VAL A 224 -15.19 9.84 10.27
N ASP A 225 -14.38 9.45 11.25
CA ASP A 225 -14.86 8.67 12.40
C ASP A 225 -15.82 9.49 13.27
N VAL A 226 -15.65 10.83 13.35
CA VAL A 226 -16.58 11.77 14.05
C VAL A 226 -18.00 11.70 13.50
N ILE A 227 -18.14 11.60 12.18
CA ILE A 227 -19.45 11.62 11.51
C ILE A 227 -20.03 10.21 11.37
N TRP A 228 -19.17 9.17 11.33
CA TRP A 228 -19.57 7.77 11.29
C TRP A 228 -20.14 7.29 12.64
N LYS A 229 -19.57 7.76 13.77
CA LYS A 229 -20.09 7.52 15.13
C LYS A 229 -20.27 6.02 15.43
N GLU A 230 -21.26 5.68 16.26
CA GLU A 230 -21.68 4.29 16.58
C GLU A 230 -22.11 3.46 15.36
N SER A 231 -22.34 4.07 14.18
CA SER A 231 -22.61 3.34 12.94
C SER A 231 -21.34 2.86 12.23
N ARG A 232 -20.15 3.12 12.80
CA ARG A 232 -18.88 2.55 12.36
C ARG A 232 -18.82 1.07 12.75
N PRO A 233 -18.49 0.15 11.81
CA PRO A 233 -18.21 -1.24 12.14
C PRO A 233 -17.14 -1.33 13.24
N LYS A 234 -17.29 -2.27 14.17
CA LYS A 234 -16.27 -2.50 15.20
C LYS A 234 -14.99 -3.04 14.55
N PRO A 235 -13.80 -2.76 15.10
CA PRO A 235 -12.59 -3.47 14.70
C PRO A 235 -12.80 -4.99 14.78
N PRO A 236 -12.18 -5.76 13.87
CA PRO A 236 -12.22 -7.21 13.92
C PRO A 236 -11.63 -7.69 15.26
N ASN A 237 -12.22 -8.73 15.85
CA ASN A 237 -11.75 -9.33 17.09
C ASN A 237 -11.87 -10.86 17.05
N LYS A 238 -11.26 -11.48 16.03
CA LYS A 238 -11.03 -12.92 15.96
C LYS A 238 -9.68 -13.24 16.62
N PRO A 239 -9.54 -14.38 17.33
CA PRO A 239 -8.27 -14.75 17.95
C PRO A 239 -7.11 -14.90 16.96
N ILE A 240 -5.91 -14.56 17.42
CA ILE A 240 -4.65 -14.85 16.74
C ILE A 240 -4.32 -16.34 16.95
N ARG A 241 -3.64 -16.96 15.97
CA ARG A 241 -3.14 -18.33 16.06
C ARG A 241 -1.66 -18.43 15.70
N VAL A 242 -0.99 -19.44 16.25
CA VAL A 242 0.39 -19.78 15.86
C VAL A 242 0.37 -20.47 14.49
N HIS A 243 1.31 -20.12 13.62
CA HIS A 243 1.59 -20.82 12.37
C HIS A 243 2.63 -21.91 12.65
N ALA A 244 2.25 -23.18 12.49
CA ALA A 244 3.07 -24.31 12.92
C ALA A 244 4.43 -24.35 12.20
N LEU A 245 5.48 -24.76 12.94
CA LEU A 245 6.84 -24.86 12.40
C LEU A 245 6.93 -25.80 11.17
N LYS A 246 6.05 -26.81 11.08
CA LYS A 246 5.96 -27.72 9.90
C LYS A 246 5.59 -27.02 8.59
N TYR A 247 5.04 -25.80 8.63
CA TYR A 247 4.81 -24.95 7.46
C TYR A 247 5.82 -23.80 7.36
N ALA A 248 6.17 -23.21 8.52
CA ALA A 248 7.04 -22.04 8.57
C ALA A 248 8.51 -22.34 8.19
N GLY A 249 8.98 -23.57 8.44
CA GLY A 249 10.35 -24.05 8.16
C GLY A 249 11.46 -23.44 9.02
N LEU A 250 11.25 -22.24 9.57
CA LEU A 250 12.14 -21.54 10.47
C LEU A 250 11.36 -21.02 11.69
N ASP A 251 11.93 -21.17 12.88
CA ASP A 251 11.37 -20.67 14.13
C ASP A 251 11.60 -19.15 14.32
N VAL A 252 10.93 -18.58 15.31
CA VAL A 252 10.95 -17.12 15.58
C VAL A 252 12.31 -16.66 16.11
N ALA A 253 12.99 -17.45 16.94
CA ALA A 253 14.28 -17.06 17.50
C ALA A 253 15.37 -17.05 16.41
N SER A 254 15.36 -18.02 15.50
CA SER A 254 16.22 -18.02 14.31
C SER A 254 15.97 -16.79 13.43
N LYS A 255 14.71 -16.46 13.11
CA LYS A 255 14.37 -15.29 12.29
C LYS A 255 14.75 -13.96 12.97
N LEU A 256 14.50 -13.82 14.28
CA LEU A 256 14.92 -12.66 15.07
C LEU A 256 16.46 -12.55 15.15
N SER A 257 17.18 -13.67 15.19
CA SER A 257 18.65 -13.69 15.18
C SER A 257 19.22 -13.17 13.85
N SER A 258 18.65 -13.59 12.71
CA SER A 258 19.01 -13.03 11.40
C SER A 258 18.74 -11.52 11.33
N LEU A 259 17.53 -11.08 11.71
CA LEU A 259 17.16 -9.67 11.72
C LEU A 259 18.08 -8.81 12.60
N ARG A 260 18.54 -9.35 13.74
CA ARG A 260 19.51 -8.66 14.61
C ARG A 260 20.91 -8.58 14.01
N SER A 261 21.29 -9.48 13.11
CA SER A 261 22.50 -9.30 12.29
C SER A 261 22.33 -8.13 11.33
N ASP A 262 21.18 -8.03 10.64
CA ASP A 262 20.88 -6.92 9.74
C ASP A 262 20.93 -5.57 10.48
N LEU A 263 20.42 -5.50 11.73
CA LEU A 263 20.52 -4.31 12.59
C LEU A 263 21.99 -3.87 12.79
N VAL A 264 22.88 -4.81 13.12
CA VAL A 264 24.32 -4.53 13.32
C VAL A 264 24.97 -4.02 12.04
N ASP A 265 24.74 -4.70 10.91
CA ASP A 265 25.30 -4.32 9.61
C ASP A 265 24.73 -2.98 9.08
N ALA A 266 23.54 -2.58 9.55
CA ALA A 266 22.95 -1.28 9.28
C ALA A 266 23.36 -0.17 10.26
N GLY A 267 24.04 -0.49 11.37
CA GLY A 267 24.34 0.47 12.43
C GLY A 267 23.11 0.94 13.21
N SER A 268 22.10 0.08 13.30
CA SER A 268 20.81 0.30 13.99
C SER A 268 20.77 -0.45 15.32
N SER A 269 20.06 0.09 16.32
CA SER A 269 19.82 -0.59 17.59
C SER A 269 18.40 -1.18 17.70
N ALA A 270 17.49 -0.75 16.82
CA ALA A 270 16.15 -1.28 16.70
C ALA A 270 15.57 -1.05 15.29
N ILE A 271 14.52 -1.80 14.93
CA ILE A 271 13.68 -1.58 13.74
C ILE A 271 12.20 -1.48 14.14
N VAL A 272 11.44 -0.62 13.45
CA VAL A 272 9.98 -0.59 13.52
C VAL A 272 9.40 -1.27 12.28
N ILE A 273 8.47 -2.20 12.50
CA ILE A 273 7.79 -2.96 11.47
C ILE A 273 6.30 -2.63 11.56
N SER A 274 5.74 -2.12 10.47
CA SER A 274 4.32 -1.76 10.30
C SER A 274 3.56 -2.73 9.41
N MET A 275 4.22 -3.34 8.41
CA MET A 275 3.60 -4.28 7.47
C MET A 275 3.10 -5.53 8.20
N LEU A 276 1.78 -5.79 8.14
CA LEU A 276 1.15 -6.86 8.91
C LEU A 276 1.63 -8.26 8.50
N ASP A 277 1.99 -8.46 7.23
CA ASP A 277 2.52 -9.72 6.72
C ASP A 277 3.98 -9.98 7.14
N GLU A 278 4.79 -8.94 7.32
CA GLU A 278 6.12 -9.03 7.94
C GLU A 278 6.04 -9.45 9.40
N ILE A 279 5.12 -8.87 10.17
CA ILE A 279 4.90 -9.23 11.58
C ILE A 279 4.41 -10.68 11.68
N ALA A 280 3.43 -11.06 10.85
CA ALA A 280 2.91 -12.42 10.77
C ALA A 280 3.99 -13.45 10.35
N TRP A 281 4.85 -13.11 9.39
CA TRP A 281 5.94 -13.99 8.94
C TRP A 281 7.07 -14.09 9.98
N LEU A 282 7.48 -12.97 10.58
CA LEU A 282 8.60 -12.93 11.53
C LEU A 282 8.27 -13.69 12.82
N LEU A 283 7.07 -13.48 13.36
CA LEU A 283 6.62 -14.08 14.62
C LEU A 283 5.95 -15.46 14.45
N ASN A 284 5.85 -16.00 13.23
CA ASN A 284 5.07 -17.21 12.93
C ASN A 284 3.64 -17.15 13.52
N LEU A 285 2.94 -16.05 13.28
CA LEU A 285 1.55 -15.83 13.70
C LEU A 285 0.63 -15.64 12.50
N ARG A 286 -0.65 -15.96 12.65
CA ARG A 286 -1.71 -15.62 11.67
C ARG A 286 -2.91 -15.02 12.40
N GLY A 287 -3.58 -14.09 11.75
CA GLY A 287 -4.86 -13.53 12.19
C GLY A 287 -5.94 -13.72 11.14
N SER A 288 -7.02 -12.96 11.29
CA SER A 288 -8.11 -12.84 10.30
C SER A 288 -8.78 -11.48 10.43
N ASP A 289 -7.97 -10.44 10.66
CA ASP A 289 -8.44 -9.07 10.82
C ASP A 289 -8.68 -8.37 9.48
N VAL A 290 -7.84 -8.65 8.49
CA VAL A 290 -7.94 -8.08 7.13
C VAL A 290 -8.61 -9.13 6.22
N PRO A 291 -9.66 -8.77 5.45
CA PRO A 291 -10.25 -9.68 4.47
C PRO A 291 -9.19 -10.26 3.53
N HIS A 292 -9.34 -11.52 3.13
CA HIS A 292 -8.44 -12.22 2.19
C HIS A 292 -6.98 -12.42 2.69
N SER A 293 -6.60 -11.85 3.85
CA SER A 293 -5.21 -11.80 4.33
C SER A 293 -5.11 -12.36 5.76
N PRO A 294 -4.39 -13.47 6.00
CA PRO A 294 -4.37 -14.15 7.31
C PRO A 294 -3.46 -13.46 8.34
N VAL A 295 -3.69 -12.17 8.57
CA VAL A 295 -2.88 -11.25 9.38
C VAL A 295 -3.72 -10.60 10.50
N MET A 296 -3.05 -9.95 11.44
CA MET A 296 -3.66 -9.23 12.57
C MET A 296 -3.13 -7.80 12.66
N TYR A 297 -3.96 -6.85 13.08
CA TYR A 297 -3.59 -5.45 13.27
C TYR A 297 -2.58 -5.30 14.41
N ALA A 298 -1.33 -5.05 14.07
CA ALA A 298 -0.23 -4.94 15.01
C ALA A 298 0.91 -4.05 14.49
N TYR A 299 1.72 -3.51 15.41
CA TYR A 299 3.08 -3.06 15.10
C TYR A 299 4.09 -3.94 15.84
N LEU A 300 5.32 -4.04 15.34
CA LEU A 300 6.39 -4.75 16.03
C LEU A 300 7.66 -3.88 16.06
N ILE A 301 8.27 -3.79 17.24
CA ILE A 301 9.62 -3.24 17.39
C ILE A 301 10.55 -4.38 17.78
N VAL A 302 11.66 -4.54 17.06
CA VAL A 302 12.72 -5.49 17.43
C VAL A 302 13.95 -4.70 17.83
N GLU A 303 14.45 -4.97 19.04
CA GLU A 303 15.69 -4.44 19.59
C GLU A 303 16.79 -5.53 19.57
N MET A 304 18.03 -5.14 19.88
CA MET A 304 19.18 -6.06 19.93
C MET A 304 19.00 -7.28 20.86
N ASP A 305 18.22 -7.15 21.93
CA ASP A 305 18.03 -8.16 22.98
C ASP A 305 16.57 -8.61 23.16
N ARG A 306 15.59 -7.72 23.00
CA ARG A 306 14.13 -7.97 23.12
C ARG A 306 13.34 -7.68 21.85
N ALA A 307 12.04 -7.98 21.85
CA ALA A 307 11.08 -7.52 20.85
C ALA A 307 9.75 -7.15 21.53
N LYS A 308 8.97 -6.24 20.95
CA LYS A 308 7.72 -5.68 21.48
C LYS A 308 6.62 -5.71 20.43
N LEU A 309 5.63 -6.58 20.61
CA LEU A 309 4.45 -6.71 19.76
C LEU A 309 3.32 -5.81 20.30
N PHE A 310 2.94 -4.81 19.53
CA PHE A 310 1.86 -3.86 19.83
C PHE A 310 0.58 -4.35 19.18
N VAL A 311 -0.34 -4.91 19.97
CA VAL A 311 -1.55 -5.59 19.46
C VAL A 311 -2.73 -5.38 20.43
N ASP A 312 -3.92 -5.79 20.02
CA ASP A 312 -5.08 -5.98 20.90
C ASP A 312 -4.88 -7.27 21.70
N ASP A 313 -4.79 -7.17 23.03
CA ASP A 313 -4.51 -8.30 23.91
C ASP A 313 -5.70 -9.26 24.04
N SER A 314 -6.94 -8.79 23.77
CA SER A 314 -8.13 -9.66 23.77
C SER A 314 -8.12 -10.71 22.64
N LYS A 315 -7.24 -10.56 21.65
CA LYS A 315 -7.01 -11.52 20.56
C LYS A 315 -5.99 -12.62 20.90
N VAL A 316 -5.23 -12.45 21.99
CA VAL A 316 -4.08 -13.32 22.31
C VAL A 316 -4.52 -14.52 23.14
N THR A 317 -4.48 -15.71 22.52
CA THR A 317 -4.74 -16.98 23.23
C THR A 317 -3.57 -17.37 24.14
N PRO A 318 -3.77 -18.27 25.13
CA PRO A 318 -2.67 -18.82 25.93
C PRO A 318 -1.53 -19.41 25.08
N ASP A 319 -1.87 -20.14 24.03
CA ASP A 319 -0.89 -20.76 23.13
C ASP A 319 -0.02 -19.71 22.40
N VAL A 320 -0.64 -18.61 21.94
CA VAL A 320 0.07 -17.48 21.31
C VAL A 320 0.91 -16.72 22.33
N MET A 321 0.37 -16.50 23.53
CA MET A 321 1.05 -15.87 24.66
C MET A 321 2.34 -16.65 25.03
N ASP A 322 2.27 -17.97 25.14
CA ASP A 322 3.42 -18.79 25.51
C ASP A 322 4.42 -18.97 24.35
N HIS A 323 3.94 -19.06 23.10
CA HIS A 323 4.79 -18.97 21.91
C HIS A 323 5.59 -17.66 21.86
N LEU A 324 4.96 -16.52 22.16
CA LEU A 324 5.62 -15.21 22.22
C LEU A 324 6.63 -15.10 23.37
N LYS A 325 6.29 -15.58 24.58
CA LYS A 325 7.22 -15.65 25.72
C LYS A 325 8.47 -16.48 25.38
N ASN A 326 8.28 -17.66 24.78
CA ASN A 326 9.36 -18.55 24.38
C ASN A 326 10.29 -17.93 23.32
N ALA A 327 9.77 -17.00 22.50
CA ALA A 327 10.54 -16.21 21.54
C ALA A 327 11.13 -14.90 22.11
N GLY A 328 10.90 -14.57 23.39
CA GLY A 328 11.38 -13.33 24.01
C GLY A 328 10.64 -12.06 23.57
N VAL A 329 9.35 -12.19 23.22
CA VAL A 329 8.51 -11.08 22.73
C VAL A 329 7.59 -10.57 23.83
N GLU A 330 7.73 -9.28 24.16
CA GLU A 330 6.88 -8.52 25.08
C GLU A 330 5.58 -8.08 24.37
N LEU A 331 4.43 -8.20 25.03
CA LEU A 331 3.14 -7.69 24.52
C LEU A 331 2.87 -6.27 25.02
N ARG A 332 2.34 -5.42 24.13
CA ARG A 332 2.01 -4.02 24.40
C ARG A 332 0.66 -3.66 23.79
N PRO A 333 -0.12 -2.74 24.38
CA PRO A 333 -1.35 -2.26 23.77
C PRO A 333 -1.07 -1.59 22.42
N TYR A 334 -1.80 -1.97 21.37
CA TYR A 334 -1.67 -1.46 19.99
C TYR A 334 -1.44 0.06 19.92
N ASN A 335 -2.30 0.86 20.57
CA ASN A 335 -2.24 2.33 20.58
C ASN A 335 -1.00 2.93 21.27
N SER A 336 -0.20 2.14 21.99
CA SER A 336 0.98 2.63 22.72
C SER A 336 2.23 2.83 21.84
N ILE A 337 2.20 2.45 20.56
CA ILE A 337 3.35 2.53 19.65
C ILE A 337 4.04 3.90 19.65
N LEU A 338 3.30 5.01 19.49
CA LEU A 338 3.87 6.36 19.49
C LEU A 338 4.47 6.81 20.84
N SER A 339 4.18 6.11 21.93
CA SER A 339 4.83 6.34 23.23
C SER A 339 6.18 5.62 23.32
N GLU A 340 6.31 4.42 22.75
CA GLU A 340 7.58 3.70 22.70
C GLU A 340 8.57 4.37 21.74
N ILE A 341 8.12 4.87 20.58
CA ILE A 341 8.96 5.64 19.65
C ILE A 341 9.61 6.86 20.34
N LYS A 342 8.85 7.58 21.17
CA LYS A 342 9.35 8.70 21.99
C LYS A 342 10.34 8.22 23.07
N SER A 343 10.08 7.05 23.67
CA SER A 343 10.97 6.42 24.65
C SER A 343 12.31 6.02 24.05
N LEU A 344 12.31 5.37 22.89
CA LEU A 344 13.51 4.94 22.16
C LEU A 344 14.36 6.13 21.70
N ALA A 345 13.74 7.18 21.18
CA ALA A 345 14.42 8.43 20.87
C ALA A 345 15.05 9.06 22.13
N ALA A 346 14.33 9.10 23.27
CA ALA A 346 14.87 9.62 24.53
C ALA A 346 16.04 8.78 25.09
N GLN A 347 16.09 7.48 24.78
CA GLN A 347 17.18 6.56 25.10
C GLN A 347 18.40 6.68 24.16
N GLY A 348 18.27 7.41 23.04
CA GLY A 348 19.34 7.54 22.04
C GLY A 348 19.39 6.42 21.01
N ALA A 349 18.29 5.70 20.78
CA ALA A 349 18.23 4.59 19.84
C ALA A 349 18.50 5.03 18.39
N GLN A 350 19.23 4.19 17.66
CA GLN A 350 19.40 4.25 16.21
C GLN A 350 18.29 3.43 15.56
N LEU A 351 17.27 4.09 15.00
CA LEU A 351 16.03 3.43 14.61
C LEU A 351 15.96 3.21 13.10
N TRP A 352 15.95 1.95 12.68
CA TRP A 352 15.65 1.58 11.30
C TRP A 352 14.15 1.82 11.06
N LEU A 353 13.87 2.66 10.07
CA LEU A 353 12.54 2.98 9.58
C LEU A 353 12.51 2.83 8.06
N ASP A 354 11.52 2.15 7.52
CA ASP A 354 11.28 2.07 6.08
C ASP A 354 10.29 3.17 5.67
N PRO A 355 10.70 4.22 4.94
CA PRO A 355 9.81 5.35 4.64
C PRO A 355 8.60 4.98 3.78
N SER A 356 8.66 3.86 3.06
CA SER A 356 7.62 3.40 2.13
C SER A 356 6.50 2.59 2.81
N SER A 357 6.76 2.08 4.02
CA SER A 357 5.81 1.26 4.79
C SER A 357 5.56 1.75 6.21
N VAL A 358 6.47 2.51 6.81
CA VAL A 358 6.23 3.19 8.09
C VAL A 358 5.40 4.45 7.84
N ASN A 359 4.28 4.57 8.54
CA ASN A 359 3.39 5.72 8.40
C ASN A 359 3.99 7.03 8.95
N ALA A 360 3.52 8.15 8.40
CA ALA A 360 3.99 9.49 8.75
C ALA A 360 3.79 9.83 10.24
N ALA A 361 2.77 9.24 10.89
CA ALA A 361 2.53 9.42 12.32
C ALA A 361 3.72 8.94 13.17
N ILE A 362 4.29 7.77 12.84
CA ILE A 362 5.48 7.21 13.48
C ILE A 362 6.73 8.04 13.13
N MET A 363 6.95 8.36 11.85
CA MET A 363 8.15 9.11 11.43
C MET A 363 8.26 10.47 12.11
N ASN A 364 7.24 11.33 11.93
CA ASN A 364 7.25 12.68 12.50
C ASN A 364 7.22 12.66 14.05
N THR A 365 6.70 11.60 14.67
CA THR A 365 6.84 11.38 16.13
C THR A 365 8.30 11.16 16.53
N TYR A 366 9.07 10.40 15.75
CA TYR A 366 10.48 10.12 16.00
C TYR A 366 11.35 11.36 15.76
N GLU A 367 11.14 12.07 14.64
CA GLU A 367 11.86 13.31 14.30
C GLU A 367 11.70 14.39 15.40
N ILE A 368 10.45 14.68 15.79
CA ILE A 368 10.15 15.62 16.89
C ILE A 368 10.78 15.16 18.23
N ALA A 369 10.97 13.86 18.44
CA ALA A 369 11.62 13.34 19.63
C ALA A 369 13.16 13.48 19.58
N ILE A 370 13.77 13.33 18.39
CA ILE A 370 15.19 13.63 18.16
C ILE A 370 15.47 15.12 18.44
N GLU A 371 14.67 16.04 17.90
CA GLU A 371 14.83 17.49 18.14
C GLU A 371 14.78 17.82 19.64
N LYS A 372 13.84 17.21 20.38
CA LYS A 372 13.70 17.37 21.83
C LYS A 372 14.88 16.78 22.60
N TYR A 373 15.47 15.69 22.14
CA TYR A 373 16.69 15.13 22.71
C TYR A 373 17.89 16.08 22.50
N LEU A 374 18.10 16.54 21.26
CA LEU A 374 19.24 17.40 20.89
C LEU A 374 19.21 18.75 21.62
N THR A 375 18.05 19.42 21.66
CA THR A 375 17.85 20.67 22.40
C THR A 375 18.08 20.50 23.90
N SER A 376 17.57 19.41 24.50
CA SER A 376 17.78 19.07 25.90
C SER A 376 19.25 18.81 26.26
N ASN A 377 20.01 18.18 25.34
CA ASN A 377 21.40 17.84 25.58
C ASN A 377 22.34 19.05 25.41
N ASN A 378 22.05 19.93 24.44
CA ASN A 378 22.79 21.19 24.28
C ASN A 378 22.68 22.09 25.52
N ASN A 379 21.48 22.16 26.13
CA ASN A 379 21.27 22.88 27.39
C ASN A 379 22.05 22.28 28.58
N LYS A 380 22.36 20.98 28.57
CA LYS A 380 23.25 20.34 29.56
C LYS A 380 24.73 20.69 29.31
N LYS A 381 25.19 20.59 28.05
CA LYS A 381 26.58 20.92 27.67
C LYS A 381 26.96 22.38 27.98
N SER A 382 25.99 23.30 27.99
CA SER A 382 26.23 24.69 28.41
C SER A 382 26.52 24.87 29.91
N LYS A 383 26.22 23.88 30.77
CA LYS A 383 26.41 23.97 32.24
C LYS A 383 27.59 23.17 32.78
N THR A 384 28.22 22.30 31.98
CA THR A 384 29.33 21.45 32.42
C THR A 384 30.53 21.60 31.49
N LYS A 385 31.57 22.28 31.96
CA LYS A 385 32.87 22.42 31.29
C LYS A 385 33.90 21.58 32.07
N MET A 386 34.76 20.84 31.37
CA MET A 386 35.43 19.62 31.86
C MET A 386 34.44 18.46 32.04
N HIS A 387 34.76 17.19 31.77
CA HIS A 387 36.04 16.58 31.36
C HIS A 387 35.94 15.98 29.96
N THR A 388 37.07 15.81 29.26
CA THR A 388 37.12 15.07 27.98
C THR A 388 37.76 13.71 28.22
N ASP A 389 36.98 12.64 28.06
CA ASP A 389 37.47 11.27 28.02
C ASP A 389 36.91 10.55 26.79
N THR A 390 37.71 9.64 26.24
CA THR A 390 37.55 9.14 24.86
C THR A 390 37.34 7.63 24.86
N THR A 391 36.10 7.16 24.78
CA THR A 391 35.75 5.77 24.43
C THR A 391 34.24 5.63 24.14
N GLY A 392 33.87 4.70 23.27
CA GLY A 392 32.46 4.32 23.02
C GLY A 392 31.73 5.17 21.98
N GLN A 393 30.92 4.49 21.15
CA GLN A 393 30.04 5.14 20.16
C GLN A 393 28.94 5.93 20.89
N SER A 394 28.97 7.26 20.75
CA SER A 394 28.03 8.18 21.40
C SER A 394 27.28 9.05 20.39
N GLY A 395 26.74 8.39 19.36
CA GLY A 395 25.69 8.98 18.55
C GLY A 395 24.47 9.32 19.42
N GLY A 396 23.84 10.48 19.17
CA GLY A 396 22.46 10.71 19.59
C GLY A 396 21.50 9.92 18.70
N PRO A 397 20.20 9.91 19.01
CA PRO A 397 19.20 9.18 18.24
C PRO A 397 19.15 9.70 16.79
N ALA A 398 19.16 8.79 15.83
CA ALA A 398 19.03 9.09 14.41
C ALA A 398 18.29 7.97 13.66
N GLY A 399 17.63 8.34 12.56
CA GLY A 399 16.95 7.40 11.67
C GLY A 399 17.91 6.70 10.70
N VAL A 400 17.69 5.40 10.47
CA VAL A 400 18.34 4.62 9.42
C VAL A 400 17.27 4.25 8.38
N PHE A 401 17.21 5.06 7.31
CA PHE A 401 16.14 4.98 6.32
C PHE A 401 16.48 3.97 5.22
N ARG A 402 15.88 2.78 5.29
CA ARG A 402 16.08 1.67 4.33
C ARG A 402 14.82 0.79 4.27
N THR A 403 14.56 0.16 3.12
CA THR A 403 13.54 -0.88 2.97
C THR A 403 13.71 -1.97 4.02
N SER A 404 12.61 -2.51 4.56
CA SER A 404 12.66 -3.62 5.53
C SER A 404 13.47 -4.82 5.00
N PRO A 405 14.38 -5.42 5.78
CA PRO A 405 15.11 -6.62 5.35
C PRO A 405 14.17 -7.83 5.27
N ILE A 406 13.10 -7.84 6.08
CA ILE A 406 12.11 -8.93 6.16
C ILE A 406 11.40 -9.10 4.81
N ALA A 407 11.14 -8.01 4.07
CA ALA A 407 10.59 -8.03 2.72
C ALA A 407 11.40 -8.96 1.78
N PHE A 408 12.73 -8.93 1.88
CA PHE A 408 13.62 -9.79 1.10
C PHE A 408 13.69 -11.21 1.69
N SER A 409 13.77 -11.35 3.02
CA SER A 409 13.79 -12.66 3.69
C SER A 409 12.55 -13.49 3.36
N LYS A 410 11.35 -12.90 3.42
CA LYS A 410 10.08 -13.59 3.10
C LYS A 410 9.82 -13.72 1.59
N ALA A 411 10.61 -13.07 0.73
CA ALA A 411 10.49 -13.22 -0.72
C ALA A 411 10.94 -14.62 -1.15
N VAL A 412 12.08 -15.08 -0.62
CA VAL A 412 12.70 -16.39 -0.92
C VAL A 412 12.15 -17.45 0.04
N LYS A 413 11.35 -18.38 -0.47
CA LYS A 413 10.69 -19.41 0.35
C LYS A 413 11.68 -20.52 0.69
N ASN A 414 11.64 -20.98 1.95
CA ASN A 414 12.38 -22.18 2.37
C ASN A 414 11.66 -23.46 1.91
N SER A 415 12.27 -24.63 2.13
CA SER A 415 11.74 -25.91 1.65
C SER A 415 10.34 -26.25 2.18
N ALA A 416 10.03 -25.95 3.44
CA ALA A 416 8.71 -26.21 4.02
C ALA A 416 7.65 -25.24 3.48
N GLU A 417 8.02 -23.97 3.28
CA GLU A 417 7.15 -22.98 2.62
C GLU A 417 6.88 -23.37 1.15
N LEU A 418 7.89 -23.86 0.42
CA LEU A 418 7.74 -24.35 -0.97
C LEU A 418 6.89 -25.62 -1.05
N GLU A 419 7.06 -26.58 -0.12
CA GLU A 419 6.25 -27.79 -0.04
C GLU A 419 4.79 -27.45 0.31
N GLY A 420 4.56 -26.55 1.27
CA GLY A 420 3.23 -26.03 1.59
C GLY A 420 2.56 -25.36 0.39
N MET A 421 3.31 -24.58 -0.40
CA MET A 421 2.84 -23.97 -1.64
C MET A 421 2.51 -25.02 -2.72
N LEU A 422 3.33 -26.06 -2.90
CA LEU A 422 3.03 -27.14 -3.86
C LEU A 422 1.74 -27.87 -3.46
N ASN A 423 1.62 -28.23 -2.17
CA ASN A 423 0.48 -28.97 -1.63
C ASN A 423 -0.81 -28.12 -1.59
N SER A 424 -0.74 -26.79 -1.44
CA SER A 424 -1.91 -25.92 -1.59
C SER A 424 -2.39 -25.83 -3.04
N HIS A 425 -1.47 -25.63 -4.00
CA HIS A 425 -1.84 -25.53 -5.42
C HIS A 425 -2.39 -26.85 -5.99
N LEU A 426 -1.91 -28.01 -5.52
CA LEU A 426 -2.46 -29.31 -5.92
C LEU A 426 -3.92 -29.49 -5.48
N ARG A 427 -4.28 -29.03 -4.28
CA ARG A 427 -5.66 -29.03 -3.76
C ARG A 427 -6.56 -28.02 -4.49
N ASP A 428 -6.06 -26.81 -4.74
CA ASP A 428 -6.81 -25.79 -5.49
C ASP A 428 -7.06 -26.22 -6.94
N ALA A 429 -6.08 -26.86 -7.59
CA ALA A 429 -6.24 -27.46 -8.92
C ALA A 429 -7.29 -28.58 -8.95
N ALA A 430 -7.38 -29.40 -7.88
CA ALA A 430 -8.43 -30.42 -7.76
C ALA A 430 -9.82 -29.78 -7.56
N ALA A 431 -9.94 -28.72 -6.77
CA ALA A 431 -11.17 -27.94 -6.62
C ALA A 431 -11.61 -27.31 -7.96
N LEU A 432 -10.68 -26.69 -8.68
CA LEU A 432 -10.91 -26.10 -10.00
C LEU A 432 -11.35 -27.16 -11.01
N ALA A 433 -10.72 -28.35 -11.04
CA ALA A 433 -11.12 -29.43 -11.94
C ALA A 433 -12.56 -29.91 -11.69
N GLN A 434 -12.97 -30.06 -10.42
CA GLN A 434 -14.35 -30.41 -10.05
C GLN A 434 -15.34 -29.30 -10.42
N PHE A 435 -14.96 -28.03 -10.22
CA PHE A 435 -15.74 -26.87 -10.62
C PHE A 435 -15.95 -26.79 -12.14
N TRP A 436 -14.91 -27.05 -12.95
CA TRP A 436 -15.02 -27.02 -14.41
C TRP A 436 -15.95 -28.12 -14.95
N VAL A 437 -15.86 -29.34 -14.42
CA VAL A 437 -16.79 -30.43 -14.79
C VAL A 437 -18.23 -30.05 -14.47
N TRP A 438 -18.50 -29.54 -13.27
CA TRP A 438 -19.84 -29.06 -12.90
C TRP A 438 -20.32 -27.93 -13.82
N LEU A 439 -19.47 -26.95 -14.14
CA LEU A 439 -19.86 -25.82 -14.97
C LEU A 439 -20.17 -26.25 -16.42
N GLU A 440 -19.42 -27.19 -16.98
CA GLU A 440 -19.71 -27.78 -18.29
C GLU A 440 -21.03 -28.58 -18.28
N GLU A 441 -21.32 -29.34 -17.22
CA GLU A 441 -22.58 -30.07 -17.05
C GLU A 441 -23.80 -29.13 -16.94
N GLU A 442 -23.74 -28.09 -16.10
CA GLU A 442 -24.82 -27.10 -15.98
C GLU A 442 -25.08 -26.35 -17.30
N ILE A 443 -24.02 -25.94 -18.00
CA ILE A 443 -24.13 -25.30 -19.33
C ILE A 443 -24.77 -26.25 -20.34
N HIS A 444 -24.38 -27.54 -20.36
CA HIS A 444 -24.98 -28.54 -21.23
C HIS A 444 -26.47 -28.80 -20.92
N ASN A 445 -26.83 -28.79 -19.64
CA ASN A 445 -28.21 -28.89 -19.16
C ASN A 445 -29.05 -27.61 -19.41
N GLY A 446 -28.45 -26.54 -19.94
CA GLY A 446 -29.12 -25.28 -20.23
C GLY A 446 -29.43 -24.42 -19.00
N ALA A 447 -28.68 -24.60 -17.91
CA ALA A 447 -28.84 -23.82 -16.69
C ALA A 447 -28.54 -22.33 -16.94
N LYS A 448 -29.20 -21.46 -16.18
CA LYS A 448 -29.03 -20.00 -16.24
C LYS A 448 -28.32 -19.51 -14.99
N LEU A 449 -27.00 -19.66 -14.99
CA LEU A 449 -26.11 -19.20 -13.93
C LEU A 449 -25.80 -17.70 -14.10
N THR A 450 -25.74 -16.96 -12.99
CA THR A 450 -25.19 -15.61 -12.93
C THR A 450 -23.70 -15.64 -12.56
N GLU A 451 -23.03 -14.49 -12.70
CA GLU A 451 -21.63 -14.32 -12.27
C GLU A 451 -21.44 -14.70 -10.79
N VAL A 452 -22.42 -14.40 -9.94
CA VAL A 452 -22.42 -14.72 -8.50
C VAL A 452 -22.56 -16.23 -8.26
N ASP A 453 -23.53 -16.89 -8.92
CA ASP A 453 -23.72 -18.35 -8.75
C ASP A 453 -22.44 -19.13 -9.10
N VAL A 454 -21.71 -18.69 -10.14
CA VAL A 454 -20.44 -19.28 -10.57
C VAL A 454 -19.32 -19.02 -9.54
N ALA A 455 -19.25 -17.82 -8.96
CA ALA A 455 -18.26 -17.48 -7.93
C ALA A 455 -18.51 -18.25 -6.62
N ASP A 456 -19.76 -18.29 -6.15
CA ASP A 456 -20.18 -19.02 -4.96
C ASP A 456 -19.94 -20.52 -5.12
N LYS A 457 -20.15 -21.09 -6.32
CA LYS A 457 -19.85 -22.50 -6.56
C LYS A 457 -18.36 -22.81 -6.55
N LEU A 458 -17.50 -21.94 -7.11
CA LEU A 458 -16.06 -22.10 -7.01
C LEU A 458 -15.58 -22.04 -5.55
N LEU A 459 -16.18 -21.17 -4.73
CA LEU A 459 -15.99 -21.15 -3.28
C LEU A 459 -16.48 -22.44 -2.61
N GLU A 460 -17.62 -23.01 -3.01
CA GLU A 460 -18.12 -24.30 -2.52
C GLU A 460 -17.14 -25.47 -2.81
N PHE A 461 -16.47 -25.48 -3.96
CA PHE A 461 -15.46 -26.50 -4.28
C PHE A 461 -14.13 -26.29 -3.53
N ARG A 462 -13.74 -25.02 -3.29
CA ARG A 462 -12.54 -24.67 -2.52
C ARG A 462 -12.70 -24.94 -1.02
N SER A 463 -13.85 -24.61 -0.44
CA SER A 463 -14.14 -24.80 0.99
C SER A 463 -14.24 -26.26 1.43
N LYS A 464 -14.39 -27.19 0.49
CA LYS A 464 -14.31 -28.64 0.71
C LYS A 464 -12.88 -29.18 0.75
N GLN A 465 -11.88 -28.40 0.34
CA GLN A 465 -10.50 -28.87 0.36
C GLN A 465 -9.95 -28.86 1.78
N SER A 466 -9.18 -29.91 2.08
CA SER A 466 -8.28 -29.99 3.23
C SER A 466 -7.61 -28.64 3.53
N GLY A 467 -7.68 -28.20 4.79
CA GLY A 467 -7.05 -26.98 5.31
C GLY A 467 -7.33 -25.66 4.57
N PHE A 468 -8.47 -25.54 3.87
CA PHE A 468 -9.01 -24.24 3.45
C PHE A 468 -9.29 -23.34 4.67
N LEU A 469 -8.97 -22.04 4.56
CA LEU A 469 -9.15 -21.07 5.65
C LEU A 469 -10.21 -20.01 5.33
N ASP A 470 -10.09 -19.41 4.15
CA ASP A 470 -10.97 -18.40 3.57
C ASP A 470 -10.76 -18.46 2.05
N THR A 471 -11.61 -17.77 1.30
CA THR A 471 -11.18 -17.18 0.04
C THR A 471 -9.79 -16.56 0.19
N SER A 472 -9.00 -16.74 -0.91
CA SER A 472 -7.36 -15.23 -2.74
C SER A 472 -7.40 -13.63 -2.97
N PHE A 473 -8.42 -13.17 -3.69
CA PHE A 473 -9.10 -11.87 -3.65
C PHE A 473 -10.61 -12.18 -3.83
N ASP A 474 -11.51 -11.19 -3.73
CA ASP A 474 -12.91 -11.37 -4.17
C ASP A 474 -12.96 -12.04 -5.56
N THR A 475 -13.68 -13.16 -5.69
CA THR A 475 -13.60 -14.01 -6.89
C THR A 475 -14.13 -13.28 -8.12
N ILE A 476 -13.23 -12.95 -9.06
CA ILE A 476 -13.57 -12.25 -10.29
C ILE A 476 -14.26 -13.23 -11.26
N SER A 477 -15.59 -13.22 -11.23
CA SER A 477 -16.46 -13.89 -12.19
C SER A 477 -17.08 -12.83 -13.10
N GLY A 478 -17.08 -13.04 -14.41
CA GLY A 478 -17.51 -12.02 -15.37
C GLY A 478 -17.88 -12.59 -16.74
N ILE A 479 -19.08 -12.27 -17.24
CA ILE A 479 -19.61 -12.74 -18.53
C ILE A 479 -19.78 -11.59 -19.52
N SER A 480 -19.05 -11.63 -20.64
CA SER A 480 -19.07 -10.54 -21.63
C SER A 480 -20.30 -10.61 -22.54
N THR A 481 -21.28 -9.75 -22.28
CA THR A 481 -22.44 -9.51 -23.18
C THR A 481 -22.12 -8.53 -24.33
N SER A 482 -20.86 -8.10 -24.45
CA SER A 482 -20.36 -7.21 -25.51
C SER A 482 -18.85 -7.40 -25.64
N GLU A 483 -18.32 -7.21 -26.85
CA GLU A 483 -16.87 -7.13 -27.05
C GLU A 483 -16.30 -5.93 -26.27
N ILE A 484 -15.10 -6.09 -25.69
CA ILE A 484 -14.43 -5.08 -24.85
C ILE A 484 -15.10 -4.84 -23.47
N LEU A 485 -15.26 -5.91 -22.70
CA LEU A 485 -14.78 -5.89 -21.31
C LEU A 485 -13.57 -6.84 -21.22
N ILE A 486 -12.56 -6.53 -20.41
CA ILE A 486 -11.34 -7.35 -20.37
C ILE A 486 -11.62 -8.63 -19.57
N THR A 487 -11.56 -9.77 -20.24
CA THR A 487 -11.82 -11.09 -19.64
C THR A 487 -10.79 -11.42 -18.55
N TYR A 488 -11.22 -11.43 -17.30
CA TYR A 488 -10.37 -11.72 -16.14
C TYR A 488 -10.99 -12.77 -15.21
N LEU A 489 -11.18 -14.00 -15.69
CA LEU A 489 -11.26 -15.17 -14.80
C LEU A 489 -9.83 -15.54 -14.32
N LEU A 490 -9.18 -14.62 -13.60
CA LEU A 490 -7.86 -14.83 -13.01
C LEU A 490 -8.03 -15.38 -11.60
N ALA A 491 -7.93 -16.70 -11.46
CA ALA A 491 -7.90 -17.38 -10.16
C ALA A 491 -6.45 -17.76 -9.81
N TYR A 492 -5.85 -17.12 -8.80
CA TYR A 492 -4.51 -17.47 -8.30
C TYR A 492 -4.29 -17.08 -6.83
N LEU A 493 -3.56 -17.94 -6.11
CA LEU A 493 -2.86 -17.72 -4.83
C LEU A 493 -3.73 -17.42 -3.59
N PHE A 494 -4.01 -18.47 -2.80
CA PHE A 494 -4.70 -18.38 -1.50
C PHE A 494 -4.12 -19.36 -0.45
N PRO A 495 -4.27 -19.09 0.88
CA PRO A 495 -3.59 -19.81 1.95
C PRO A 495 -4.35 -21.07 2.40
N PHE A 496 -4.08 -22.20 1.76
CA PHE A 496 -4.42 -23.52 2.32
C PHE A 496 -3.27 -24.04 3.19
N GLU A 497 -3.47 -24.22 4.50
CA GLU A 497 -2.50 -24.97 5.31
C GLU A 497 -2.63 -26.49 5.03
N PRO A 498 -1.56 -27.28 4.88
CA PRO A 498 -1.67 -28.74 4.82
C PRO A 498 -2.16 -29.33 6.15
N ASP A 499 -3.10 -30.27 6.15
CA ASP A 499 -3.80 -30.71 7.37
C ASP A 499 -2.95 -31.50 8.41
N LEU A 500 -3.61 -31.87 9.51
CA LEU A 500 -3.13 -32.61 10.68
C LEU A 500 -2.58 -34.00 10.34
#